data_AF-A0A7X5IA65-F1
#
_entry.id   AF-A0A7X5IA65-F1
#
_cell.length_a   1.000
_cell.length_b   1.000
_cell.length_c   1.000
_cell.angle_alpha   90.00
_cell.angle_beta   90.00
_cell.angle_gamma   90.00
#
_symmetry.space_group_name_H-M   'P 1'
#
loop_
_entity.id
_entity.type
_entity.pdbx_description
1 polymer ?
#
loop_
_entity_poly.entity_id
_entity_poly.type
_entity_poly.pdbx_seq_one_letter_code
_entity_poly.pdbx_strand_id
1 'polypeptide(L)'
;MLFGEGYGRKIQVKRGYKFKPKFILFDVYLPEQDLWLERTSIEDIAQTFNIEAVPIVMRATLQEAIDFVKAKPKSILNSDIDMEGLVCKPAVDILTRVGKRMIVKIKVEDFI
;
A
#
# COMPACT_ATOMS: atom_id res chain seq x y z
N MET A 1 11.19 -12.77 1.17
CA MET A 1 11.46 -11.37 1.58
C MET A 1 10.14 -10.67 1.85
N LEU A 2 10.01 -9.98 2.99
CA LEU A 2 8.80 -9.23 3.37
C LEU A 2 9.01 -7.74 3.13
N PHE A 3 8.10 -7.10 2.39
CA PHE A 3 8.12 -5.67 2.12
C PHE A 3 6.93 -4.98 2.78
N GLY A 4 7.22 -3.93 3.53
CA GLY A 4 6.21 -3.17 4.26
C GLY A 4 6.67 -1.77 4.59
N GLU A 5 5.75 -0.98 5.13
CA GLU A 5 6.01 0.39 5.55
C GLU A 5 6.17 0.42 7.07
N GLY A 6 7.28 0.99 7.54
CA GLY A 6 7.40 1.43 8.92
C GLY A 6 6.69 2.76 9.08
N TYR A 7 5.71 2.88 9.98
CA TYR A 7 4.94 4.09 10.17
C TYR A 7 4.66 4.37 11.65
N GLY A 8 4.57 5.64 12.03
CA GLY A 8 4.43 6.04 13.44
C GLY A 8 5.36 7.19 13.83
N ARG A 9 5.33 7.54 15.12
CA ARG A 9 6.05 8.69 15.67
C ARG A 9 7.56 8.57 15.40
N LYS A 10 8.17 9.68 14.98
CA LYS A 10 9.60 9.82 14.62
C LYS A 10 10.05 9.15 13.31
N ILE A 11 9.16 8.55 12.53
CA ILE A 11 9.52 8.03 11.20
C ILE A 11 9.41 9.12 10.13
N GLN A 12 8.29 9.85 10.09
CA GLN A 12 8.11 10.99 9.20
C GLN A 12 7.71 12.24 9.96
N VAL A 13 8.42 13.34 9.70
CA VAL A 13 8.16 14.65 10.31
C VAL A 13 6.86 15.27 9.76
N LYS A 14 6.62 15.19 8.44
CA LYS A 14 5.46 15.80 7.78
C LYS A 14 4.10 15.26 8.23
N ARG A 15 4.02 14.00 8.67
CA ARG A 15 2.75 13.34 9.00
C ARG A 15 2.35 13.43 10.47
N GLY A 16 3.24 13.87 11.35
CA GLY A 16 2.90 14.15 12.77
C GLY A 16 2.35 12.95 13.55
N TYR A 17 2.68 11.70 13.15
CA TYR A 17 2.19 10.49 13.80
C TYR A 17 2.41 10.53 15.33
N LYS A 18 1.35 10.32 16.12
CA LYS A 18 1.41 10.37 17.59
C LYS A 18 1.58 9.00 18.27
N PHE A 19 1.38 7.91 17.54
CA PHE A 19 1.46 6.53 18.05
C PHE A 19 2.86 5.91 17.92
N LYS A 20 3.11 4.82 18.64
CA LYS A 20 4.40 4.08 18.59
C LYS A 20 4.65 3.54 17.17
N PRO A 21 5.91 3.46 16.70
CA PRO A 21 6.24 2.83 15.44
C PRO A 21 5.58 1.45 15.27
N LYS A 22 4.99 1.23 14.10
CA LYS A 22 4.37 -0.01 13.65
C LYS A 22 4.95 -0.39 12.29
N PHE A 23 4.73 -1.63 11.89
CA PHE A 23 5.03 -2.15 10.56
C PHE A 23 3.73 -2.63 9.91
N ILE A 24 3.56 -2.36 8.62
CA ILE A 24 2.43 -2.89 7.84
C ILE A 24 2.93 -3.50 6.53
N LEU A 25 2.57 -4.75 6.29
CA LEU A 25 3.01 -5.55 5.14
C LEU A 25 2.21 -5.19 3.88
N PHE A 26 2.87 -5.00 2.74
CA PHE A 26 2.18 -4.77 1.46
C PHE A 26 2.62 -5.66 0.30
N ASP A 27 3.77 -6.33 0.41
CA ASP A 27 4.27 -7.25 -0.60
C ASP A 27 5.13 -8.36 -0.01
N VAL A 28 5.14 -9.50 -0.69
CA VAL A 28 6.01 -10.63 -0.38
C VAL A 28 6.61 -11.17 -1.67
N TYR A 29 7.92 -11.39 -1.64
CA TYR A 29 8.67 -11.93 -2.76
C TYR A 29 9.41 -13.20 -2.33
N LEU A 30 9.35 -14.24 -3.15
CA LEU A 30 10.11 -15.48 -3.01
C LEU A 30 11.25 -15.48 -4.02
N PRO A 31 12.51 -15.19 -3.60
CA PRO A 31 13.61 -14.98 -4.53
C PRO A 31 14.02 -16.21 -5.32
N GLU A 32 13.89 -17.40 -4.73
CA GLU A 32 14.26 -18.66 -5.37
C GLU A 32 13.34 -19.02 -6.54
N GLN A 33 12.09 -18.54 -6.51
CA GLN A 33 11.07 -18.79 -7.54
C GLN A 33 10.81 -17.58 -8.43
N ASP A 34 11.51 -16.45 -8.20
CA ASP A 34 11.22 -15.14 -8.82
C ASP A 34 9.71 -14.82 -8.79
N LEU A 35 9.09 -15.00 -7.60
CA LEU A 35 7.63 -14.97 -7.45
C LEU A 35 7.18 -13.90 -6.46
N TRP A 36 6.30 -13.01 -6.92
CA TRP A 36 5.53 -12.13 -6.07
C TRP A 36 4.23 -12.82 -5.66
N LEU A 37 3.90 -12.78 -4.38
CA LEU A 37 2.75 -13.50 -3.85
C LEU A 37 1.44 -12.73 -4.07
N GLU A 38 0.38 -13.48 -4.32
CA GLU A 38 -0.98 -12.95 -4.41
C GLU A 38 -1.45 -12.41 -3.05
N ARG A 39 -2.50 -11.59 -3.12
CA ARG A 39 -3.04 -10.86 -1.96
C ARG A 39 -3.41 -11.78 -0.79
N THR A 40 -4.05 -12.90 -1.06
CA THR A 40 -4.48 -13.88 -0.04
C THR A 40 -3.28 -14.43 0.73
N SER A 41 -2.23 -14.85 0.02
CA SER A 41 -0.99 -15.33 0.64
C SER A 41 -0.30 -14.26 1.47
N ILE A 42 -0.33 -12.99 1.05
CA ILE A 42 0.20 -11.87 1.85
C ILE A 42 -0.59 -11.72 3.17
N GLU A 43 -1.92 -11.82 3.11
CA GLU A 43 -2.80 -11.75 4.29
C GLU A 43 -2.57 -12.93 5.24
N ASP A 44 -2.46 -14.15 4.72
CA ASP A 44 -2.17 -15.36 5.50
C ASP A 44 -0.80 -15.28 6.20
N ILE A 45 0.21 -14.79 5.50
CA ILE A 45 1.55 -14.56 6.07
C ILE A 45 1.48 -13.50 7.16
N ALA A 46 0.80 -12.38 6.91
CA ALA A 46 0.65 -11.31 7.89
C ALA A 46 -0.02 -11.82 9.18
N GLN A 47 -1.10 -12.60 9.05
CA GLN A 47 -1.77 -13.24 10.16
C GLN A 47 -0.85 -14.20 10.92
N THR A 48 -0.11 -15.05 10.20
CA THR A 48 0.82 -16.03 10.78
C THR A 48 1.91 -15.36 11.62
N PHE A 49 2.45 -14.24 11.16
CA PHE A 49 3.46 -13.47 11.88
C PHE A 49 2.89 -12.43 12.86
N ASN A 50 1.56 -12.39 13.02
CA ASN A 50 0.85 -11.44 13.88
C ASN A 50 1.23 -9.97 13.57
N ILE A 51 1.26 -9.63 12.28
CA ILE A 51 1.47 -8.26 11.76
C ILE A 51 0.26 -7.83 10.90
N GLU A 52 0.09 -6.53 10.72
CA GLU A 52 -0.98 -5.99 9.87
C GLU A 52 -0.56 -6.03 8.38
N ALA A 53 -1.50 -6.33 7.48
CA ALA A 53 -1.35 -6.13 6.04
C ALA A 53 -2.08 -4.85 5.59
N VAL A 54 -1.53 -4.10 4.63
CA VAL A 54 -2.17 -2.87 4.10
C VAL A 54 -3.55 -3.21 3.58
N PRO A 55 -4.64 -2.58 4.04
CA PRO A 55 -6.00 -2.92 3.61
C PRO A 55 -6.25 -2.52 2.16
N ILE A 56 -7.14 -3.27 1.48
CA ILE A 56 -7.66 -2.88 0.17
C ILE A 56 -8.63 -1.71 0.38
N VAL A 57 -8.29 -0.55 -0.17
CA VAL A 57 -9.15 0.64 -0.07
C VAL A 57 -10.36 0.53 -0.98
N MET A 58 -10.15 0.10 -2.22
CA MET A 58 -11.19 -0.06 -3.24
C MET A 58 -10.74 -1.02 -4.34
N ARG A 59 -11.70 -1.61 -5.04
CA ARG A 59 -11.53 -2.27 -6.34
C ARG A 59 -12.31 -1.46 -7.35
N ALA A 60 -11.60 -0.74 -8.22
CA ALA A 60 -12.20 0.24 -9.11
C ALA A 60 -11.31 0.44 -10.34
N THR A 61 -11.81 1.22 -11.30
CA THR A 61 -11.01 1.73 -12.41
C THR A 61 -9.97 2.75 -11.93
N LEU A 62 -8.97 3.01 -12.76
CA LEU A 62 -7.94 3.99 -12.43
C LEU A 62 -8.52 5.40 -12.27
N GLN A 63 -9.52 5.76 -13.08
CA GLN A 63 -10.18 7.06 -13.02
C GLN A 63 -10.92 7.25 -11.69
N GLU A 64 -11.66 6.24 -11.23
CA GLU A 64 -12.35 6.29 -9.94
C GLU A 64 -11.36 6.41 -8.77
N ALA A 65 -10.20 5.74 -8.84
CA ALA A 65 -9.14 5.90 -7.85
C ALA A 65 -8.54 7.31 -7.85
N ILE A 66 -8.38 7.93 -9.03
CA ILE A 66 -7.96 9.33 -9.16
C ILE A 66 -8.97 10.27 -8.51
N ASP A 67 -10.25 10.10 -8.81
CA ASP A 67 -11.31 10.96 -8.30
C ASP A 67 -11.46 10.81 -6.77
N PHE A 68 -11.28 9.59 -6.25
CA PHE A 68 -11.22 9.33 -4.81
C PHE A 68 -10.05 10.08 -4.14
N VAL A 69 -8.84 10.02 -4.70
CA VAL A 69 -7.67 10.71 -4.10
C VAL A 69 -7.81 12.23 -4.17
N LYS A 70 -8.41 12.77 -5.24
CA LYS A 70 -8.69 14.20 -5.38
C LYS A 70 -9.63 14.74 -4.30
N ALA A 71 -10.50 13.90 -3.74
CA ALA A 71 -11.37 14.27 -2.62
C ALA A 71 -10.60 14.46 -1.28
N LYS A 72 -9.27 14.25 -1.26
CA LYS A 72 -8.39 14.39 -0.09
C LYS A 72 -8.88 13.58 1.12
N PRO A 73 -9.05 12.26 0.97
CA PRO A 73 -9.60 11.42 2.03
C PRO A 73 -8.67 11.32 3.24
N LYS A 74 -9.24 10.99 4.40
CA LYS A 74 -8.47 10.57 5.58
C LYS A 74 -7.90 9.17 5.39
N SER A 75 -6.81 8.87 6.09
CA SER A 75 -6.20 7.55 6.08
C SER A 75 -7.12 6.51 6.72
N ILE A 76 -7.24 5.36 6.06
CA ILE A 76 -8.01 4.22 6.57
C ILE A 76 -7.34 3.55 7.78
N LEU A 77 -6.03 3.76 7.96
CA LEU A 77 -5.28 3.24 9.10
C LEU A 77 -5.42 4.16 10.33
N ASN A 78 -5.74 5.43 10.12
CA ASN A 78 -5.91 6.42 11.19
C ASN A 78 -6.68 7.64 10.66
N SER A 79 -7.89 7.87 11.18
CA SER A 79 -8.78 8.97 10.76
C SER A 79 -8.22 10.37 11.03
N ASP A 80 -7.26 10.51 11.94
CA ASP A 80 -6.68 11.81 12.30
C ASP A 80 -5.63 12.28 11.28
N ILE A 81 -5.31 11.46 10.27
CA ILE A 81 -4.20 11.67 9.36
C ILE A 81 -4.70 11.73 7.93
N ASP A 82 -4.26 12.71 7.17
CA ASP A 82 -4.57 12.79 5.75
C ASP A 82 -3.88 11.67 4.97
N MET A 83 -4.62 11.06 4.04
CA MET A 83 -4.08 10.01 3.19
C MET A 83 -2.97 10.58 2.29
N GLU A 84 -1.88 9.83 2.06
CA GLU A 84 -0.90 10.22 1.02
C GLU A 84 -1.51 10.20 -0.37
N GLY A 85 -2.32 9.17 -0.60
CA GLY A 85 -2.63 8.63 -1.90
C GLY A 85 -2.81 7.13 -1.84
N LEU A 86 -2.93 6.53 -3.03
CA LEU A 86 -3.10 5.10 -3.24
C LEU A 86 -1.93 4.52 -4.02
N VAL A 87 -1.59 3.28 -3.70
CA VAL A 87 -0.80 2.40 -4.58
C VAL A 87 -1.77 1.46 -5.26
N CYS A 88 -1.88 1.55 -6.58
CA CYS A 88 -2.80 0.74 -7.36
C CYS A 88 -2.03 -0.33 -8.14
N LYS A 89 -2.55 -1.55 -8.10
CA LYS A 89 -2.10 -2.69 -8.89
C LYS A 89 -3.30 -3.26 -9.64
N PRO A 90 -3.14 -3.79 -10.87
CA PRO A 90 -4.23 -4.44 -11.58
C PRO A 90 -4.76 -5.65 -10.79
N ALA A 91 -6.00 -6.07 -11.08
CA ALA A 91 -6.63 -7.18 -10.36
C ALA A 91 -5.92 -8.53 -10.59
N VAL A 92 -5.15 -8.64 -11.67
CA VAL A 92 -4.27 -9.76 -12.00
C VAL A 92 -2.87 -9.17 -12.16
N ASP A 93 -1.83 -9.84 -11.65
CA ASP A 93 -0.47 -9.35 -11.79
C ASP A 93 -0.04 -9.32 -13.27
N ILE A 94 0.37 -8.16 -13.74
CA ILE A 94 0.81 -7.94 -15.13
C ILE A 94 2.26 -7.44 -15.11
N LEU A 95 3.08 -8.06 -15.97
CA LEU A 95 4.43 -7.61 -16.27
C LEU A 95 4.44 -6.87 -17.61
N THR A 96 5.22 -5.79 -17.65
CA THR A 96 5.58 -5.12 -18.91
C THR A 96 6.48 -6.02 -19.76
N ARG A 97 6.68 -5.67 -21.03
CA ARG A 97 7.58 -6.39 -21.96
C ARG A 97 9.03 -6.54 -21.46
N VAL A 98 9.44 -5.71 -20.50
CA VAL A 98 10.78 -5.73 -19.88
C VAL A 98 10.77 -6.33 -18.47
N GLY A 99 9.72 -7.08 -18.10
CA GLY A 99 9.64 -7.78 -16.81
C GLY A 99 9.32 -6.90 -15.61
N LYS A 100 9.02 -5.60 -15.79
CA LYS A 100 8.62 -4.72 -14.67
C LYS A 100 7.15 -4.91 -14.32
N ARG A 101 6.82 -4.93 -13.02
CA ARG A 101 5.44 -4.97 -12.53
C ARG A 101 4.68 -3.70 -12.88
N MET A 102 3.43 -3.84 -13.29
CA MET A 102 2.51 -2.71 -13.49
C MET A 102 1.95 -2.25 -12.15
N ILE A 103 2.51 -1.17 -11.61
CA ILE A 103 2.08 -0.54 -10.36
C ILE A 103 2.09 0.96 -10.57
N VAL A 104 1.02 1.64 -10.14
CA VAL A 104 0.93 3.11 -10.18
C VAL A 104 0.68 3.66 -8.79
N LYS A 105 1.09 4.90 -8.59
CA LYS A 105 0.84 5.65 -7.36
C LYS A 105 0.09 6.92 -7.74
N ILE A 106 -0.97 7.21 -7.00
CA ILE A 106 -1.75 8.44 -7.17
C ILE A 106 -1.67 9.16 -5.83
N LYS A 107 -1.04 10.33 -5.77
CA LYS A 107 -0.87 11.07 -4.52
C LYS A 107 -1.72 12.32 -4.49
N VAL A 108 -2.17 12.70 -3.29
CA VAL A 108 -2.93 13.94 -3.07
C VAL A 108 -2.11 15.15 -3.52
N GLU A 109 -0.79 15.14 -3.25
CA GLU A 109 0.15 16.18 -3.65
C GLU A 109 0.26 16.36 -5.18
N ASP A 110 -0.06 15.33 -5.98
CA ASP A 110 -0.02 15.43 -7.45
C ASP A 110 -1.14 16.36 -7.99
N PHE A 111 -2.07 16.79 -7.14
CA PHE A 111 -3.21 17.65 -7.47
C PHE A 111 -3.23 18.99 -6.72
N ILE A 112 -2.13 19.37 -6.04
CA ILE A 112 -1.99 20.62 -5.28
C ILE A 112 -1.11 21.61 -6.05
#